data_AF-A0AAV7CUC9-F1
#
_entry.id   AF-A0AAV7CUC9-F1
#
_cell.length_a   1.000
_cell.length_b   1.000
_cell.length_c   1.000
_cell.angle_alpha   90.00
_cell.angle_beta   90.00
_cell.angle_gamma   90.00
#
_symmetry.space_group_name_H-M   'P 1'
#
loop_
_entity.id
_entity.type
_entity.pdbx_description
1 polymer ?
#
loop_
_entity_poly.entity_id
_entity_poly.type
_entity_poly.pdbx_seq_one_letter_code
_entity_poly.pdbx_strand_id
1 'polypeptide(L)'
;MIPNDWERAVKASENVLFEKDMVLERQRQHIAALEQKLREGELQVHSTMLTHSSPYNDMCLMRLQDLQREVTFLRSQFAEKTESASREKAELEKKLCAMEAESRGLKEAMKEAVQKHSEELKKQEERVKGRERHINSLKKKCQKEAEQNKEKQQKIETLERYMADLPTAQDHQKQVMQMKELQEQKCLFEEKVSDLERKLGESRANCRESEAQLAAQKIKERELLETIERQREEIRKLEMTDWKEEEKRLTKEADYLREEVETLHKEKDCLKKVIENHKKKMEQMGSKVKDLEEQVCQEEATGQALKEESQQKEDTLQQLKVAVRDLAKQNQDLMEHNVTIQEQLHLALLKAQPSDVQSSQLFTLYKEMNRCQKDLRSICCLLSQRVQGVDPNLSMLLGVHSSTCLDEQEKDSDFFSVETYLNGVEKLKRDIEELRTTISDCYAQDMGDNCITQ
;
A
#
# COMPACT_ATOMS: atom_id res chain seq x y z
N MET A 1 131.62 144.32 -167.73
CA MET A 1 132.06 143.24 -168.65
C MET A 1 131.53 141.92 -168.12
N ILE A 2 131.30 140.94 -169.00
CA ILE A 2 131.13 139.50 -168.65
C ILE A 2 129.92 139.17 -167.75
N PRO A 3 128.75 138.94 -168.37
CA PRO A 3 127.71 138.01 -167.87
C PRO A 3 127.77 136.61 -168.54
N ASN A 4 128.63 136.46 -169.56
CA ASN A 4 128.49 135.49 -170.65
C ASN A 4 128.59 133.99 -170.28
N ASP A 5 129.15 133.60 -169.13
CA ASP A 5 129.60 132.21 -168.95
C ASP A 5 128.53 131.27 -168.40
N TRP A 6 127.57 131.73 -167.59
CA TRP A 6 126.36 130.95 -167.25
C TRP A 6 125.38 130.90 -168.45
N GLU A 7 125.26 132.01 -169.17
CA GLU A 7 124.28 132.23 -170.23
C GLU A 7 124.52 131.33 -171.48
N ARG A 8 125.80 131.01 -171.76
CA ARG A 8 126.17 130.03 -172.81
C ARG A 8 125.77 128.60 -172.46
N ALA A 9 125.90 128.20 -171.19
CA ALA A 9 125.59 126.83 -170.76
C ALA A 9 124.09 126.52 -170.92
N VAL A 10 123.23 127.49 -170.60
CA VAL A 10 121.77 127.40 -170.80
C VAL A 10 121.45 127.21 -172.29
N LYS A 11 121.93 128.11 -173.17
CA LYS A 11 121.69 127.99 -174.62
C LYS A 11 122.20 126.68 -175.24
N ALA A 12 123.33 126.16 -174.78
CA ALA A 12 123.82 124.86 -175.22
C ALA A 12 122.87 123.72 -174.82
N SER A 13 122.30 123.77 -173.61
CA SER A 13 121.32 122.78 -173.14
C SER A 13 119.99 122.85 -173.90
N GLU A 14 119.50 124.06 -174.22
CA GLU A 14 118.27 124.29 -174.98
C GLU A 14 118.38 123.73 -176.42
N ASN A 15 119.50 123.97 -177.10
CA ASN A 15 119.75 123.43 -178.44
C ASN A 15 119.79 121.89 -178.45
N VAL A 16 120.45 121.27 -177.47
CA VAL A 16 120.52 119.79 -177.35
C VAL A 16 119.14 119.18 -177.03
N LEU A 17 118.29 119.89 -176.28
CA LEU A 17 116.89 119.51 -176.05
C LEU A 17 116.09 119.55 -177.35
N PHE A 18 116.18 120.64 -178.11
CA PHE A 18 115.48 120.81 -179.39
C PHE A 18 115.88 119.74 -180.43
N GLU A 19 117.16 119.39 -180.52
CA GLU A 19 117.62 118.29 -181.37
C GLU A 19 117.05 116.93 -180.95
N LYS A 20 116.99 116.65 -179.64
CA LYS A 20 116.41 115.40 -179.12
C LYS A 20 114.91 115.29 -179.38
N ASP A 21 114.17 116.37 -179.18
CA ASP A 21 112.72 116.41 -179.44
C ASP A 21 112.42 116.16 -180.92
N MET A 22 113.20 116.77 -181.83
CA MET A 22 113.09 116.51 -183.26
C MET A 22 113.41 115.05 -183.64
N VAL A 23 114.36 114.39 -182.96
CA VAL A 23 114.66 112.96 -183.17
C VAL A 23 113.53 112.07 -182.64
N LEU A 24 113.01 112.35 -181.44
CA LEU A 24 111.87 111.62 -180.86
C LEU A 24 110.63 111.69 -181.76
N GLU A 25 110.34 112.86 -182.34
CA GLU A 25 109.16 113.02 -183.16
C GLU A 25 109.30 112.30 -184.52
N ARG A 26 110.50 112.24 -185.11
CA ARG A 26 110.78 111.35 -186.25
C ARG A 26 110.62 109.86 -185.88
N GLN A 27 111.07 109.46 -184.69
CA GLN A 27 110.91 108.07 -184.22
C GLN A 27 109.44 107.71 -184.01
N ARG A 28 108.63 108.61 -183.43
CA ARG A 28 107.17 108.44 -183.31
C ARG A 28 106.49 108.29 -184.66
N GLN A 29 106.81 109.16 -185.62
CA GLN A 29 106.28 109.06 -186.98
C GLN A 29 106.69 107.74 -187.65
N HIS A 30 107.92 107.25 -187.40
CA HIS A 30 108.37 105.96 -187.91
C HIS A 30 107.64 104.78 -187.24
N ILE A 31 107.42 104.81 -185.93
CA ILE A 31 106.65 103.78 -185.20
C ILE A 31 105.20 103.76 -185.69
N ALA A 32 104.54 104.92 -185.80
CA ALA A 32 103.17 104.99 -186.32
C ALA A 32 103.06 104.42 -187.75
N ALA A 33 104.05 104.72 -188.62
CA ALA A 33 104.12 104.15 -189.96
C ALA A 33 104.39 102.63 -189.95
N LEU A 34 105.13 102.11 -188.96
CA LEU A 34 105.35 100.67 -188.78
C LEU A 34 104.12 99.96 -188.21
N GLU A 35 103.42 100.52 -187.22
CA GLU A 35 102.16 99.99 -186.70
C GLU A 35 101.06 99.99 -187.77
N GLN A 36 100.98 101.05 -188.57
CA GLN A 36 100.07 101.11 -189.70
C GLN A 36 100.42 100.02 -190.74
N LYS A 37 101.70 99.90 -191.12
CA LYS A 37 102.15 98.81 -192.01
C LYS A 37 101.93 97.41 -191.42
N LEU A 38 101.97 97.26 -190.10
CA LEU A 38 101.74 95.98 -189.44
C LEU A 38 100.26 95.63 -189.43
N ARG A 39 99.35 96.57 -189.15
CA ARG A 39 97.90 96.36 -189.32
C ARG A 39 97.50 96.17 -190.78
N GLU A 40 98.08 96.94 -191.70
CA GLU A 40 97.91 96.73 -193.14
C GLU A 40 98.44 95.36 -193.56
N GLY A 41 99.56 94.90 -192.99
CA GLY A 41 100.12 93.57 -193.18
C GLY A 41 99.25 92.45 -192.60
N GLU A 42 98.69 92.62 -191.40
CA GLU A 42 97.73 91.68 -190.78
C GLU A 42 96.43 91.61 -191.59
N LEU A 43 95.89 92.76 -192.02
CA LEU A 43 94.74 92.84 -192.92
C LEU A 43 95.07 92.23 -194.29
N GLN A 44 96.28 92.42 -194.81
CA GLN A 44 96.73 91.82 -196.07
C GLN A 44 96.97 90.31 -195.92
N VAL A 45 97.43 89.81 -194.78
CA VAL A 45 97.55 88.37 -194.48
C VAL A 45 96.16 87.74 -194.31
N HIS A 46 95.25 88.35 -193.54
CA HIS A 46 93.87 87.89 -193.46
C HIS A 46 93.18 87.94 -194.82
N SER A 47 93.38 89.00 -195.61
CA SER A 47 92.79 89.16 -196.95
C SER A 47 93.38 88.20 -197.96
N THR A 48 94.71 87.98 -197.99
CA THR A 48 95.35 86.98 -198.86
C THR A 48 94.95 85.55 -198.46
N MET A 49 94.81 85.27 -197.16
CA MET A 49 94.23 84.01 -196.70
C MET A 49 92.77 83.82 -197.14
N LEU A 50 91.96 84.88 -197.16
CA LEU A 50 90.57 84.83 -197.62
C LEU A 50 90.39 84.87 -199.15
N THR A 51 91.42 85.29 -199.91
CA THR A 51 91.32 85.47 -201.39
C THR A 51 92.10 84.46 -202.21
N HIS A 52 93.13 83.80 -201.67
CA HIS A 52 93.85 82.74 -202.37
C HIS A 52 93.26 81.37 -202.08
N SER A 53 92.37 80.93 -202.98
CA SER A 53 91.80 79.57 -203.02
C SER A 53 92.90 78.53 -203.26
N SER A 54 93.48 78.05 -202.17
CA SER A 54 94.26 76.83 -202.06
C SER A 54 93.52 75.92 -201.08
N PRO A 55 93.27 74.63 -201.41
CA PRO A 55 92.39 73.77 -200.62
C PRO A 55 92.85 73.56 -199.16
N TYR A 56 94.12 73.83 -198.85
CA TYR A 56 94.63 73.80 -197.47
C TYR A 56 94.19 74.99 -196.61
N ASN A 57 93.91 76.15 -197.23
CA ASN A 57 93.64 77.38 -196.49
C ASN A 57 92.15 77.51 -196.10
N ASP A 58 91.25 77.09 -196.99
CA ASP A 58 89.83 76.88 -196.65
C ASP A 58 89.69 75.86 -195.50
N MET A 59 90.49 74.78 -195.52
CA MET A 59 90.54 73.80 -194.44
C MET A 59 91.01 74.41 -193.10
N CYS A 60 91.98 75.32 -193.11
CA CYS A 60 92.43 76.01 -191.89
C CYS A 60 91.38 77.00 -191.37
N LEU A 61 90.74 77.77 -192.25
CA LEU A 61 89.65 78.70 -191.89
C LEU A 61 88.41 77.97 -191.37
N MET A 62 88.00 76.88 -192.03
CA MET A 62 86.95 75.99 -191.52
C MET A 62 87.32 75.42 -190.15
N ARG A 63 88.55 74.94 -189.96
CA ARG A 63 88.99 74.40 -188.66
C ARG A 63 88.98 75.45 -187.55
N LEU A 64 89.35 76.70 -187.84
CA LEU A 64 89.25 77.80 -186.88
C LEU A 64 87.79 78.13 -186.56
N GLN A 65 86.91 78.17 -187.56
CA GLN A 65 85.48 78.41 -187.38
C GLN A 65 84.82 77.27 -186.56
N ASP A 66 85.23 76.03 -186.79
CA ASP A 66 84.76 74.85 -186.04
C ASP A 66 85.26 74.88 -184.59
N LEU A 67 86.52 75.24 -184.34
CA LEU A 67 87.03 75.48 -182.99
C LEU A 67 86.29 76.65 -182.30
N GLN A 68 85.92 77.70 -183.02
CA GLN A 68 85.16 78.82 -182.46
C GLN A 68 83.71 78.43 -182.15
N ARG A 69 83.06 77.61 -182.99
CA ARG A 69 81.77 76.96 -182.72
C ARG A 69 81.86 76.02 -181.51
N GLU A 70 82.93 75.26 -181.40
CA GLU A 70 83.20 74.37 -180.26
C GLU A 70 83.38 75.18 -178.96
N VAL A 71 84.13 76.30 -179.00
CA VAL A 71 84.29 77.20 -177.85
C VAL A 71 82.97 77.86 -177.44
N THR A 72 82.12 78.32 -178.37
CA THR A 72 80.80 78.87 -178.00
C THR A 72 79.85 77.79 -177.49
N PHE A 73 79.86 76.61 -178.08
CA PHE A 73 79.10 75.44 -177.61
C PHE A 73 79.52 75.00 -176.19
N LEU A 74 80.82 74.89 -175.94
CA LEU A 74 81.36 74.58 -174.61
C LEU A 74 81.02 75.67 -173.60
N ARG A 75 81.16 76.95 -173.95
CA ARG A 75 80.72 78.06 -173.08
C ARG A 75 79.23 78.00 -172.75
N SER A 76 78.39 77.66 -173.72
CA SER A 76 76.95 77.44 -173.51
C SER A 76 76.70 76.27 -172.55
N GLN A 77 77.37 75.13 -172.74
CA GLN A 77 77.27 73.99 -171.81
C GLN A 77 77.78 74.32 -170.41
N PHE A 78 78.87 75.08 -170.27
CA PHE A 78 79.37 75.51 -168.96
C PHE A 78 78.41 76.48 -168.28
N ALA A 79 77.80 77.41 -169.02
CA ALA A 79 76.76 78.29 -168.50
C ALA A 79 75.53 77.49 -168.05
N GLU A 80 75.01 76.59 -168.90
CA GLU A 80 73.87 75.73 -168.58
C GLU A 80 74.14 74.84 -167.34
N LYS A 81 75.34 74.23 -167.24
CA LYS A 81 75.74 73.45 -166.06
C LYS A 81 75.92 74.30 -164.80
N THR A 82 76.37 75.54 -164.95
CA THR A 82 76.52 76.46 -163.81
C THR A 82 75.16 76.95 -163.32
N GLU A 83 74.23 77.20 -164.24
CA GLU A 83 72.84 77.54 -163.90
C GLU A 83 72.05 76.34 -163.36
N SER A 84 72.25 75.13 -163.87
CA SER A 84 71.57 73.95 -163.32
C SER A 84 72.08 73.65 -161.91
N ALA A 85 73.40 73.73 -161.68
CA ALA A 85 73.99 73.61 -160.34
C ALA A 85 73.55 74.74 -159.39
N SER A 86 73.37 75.98 -159.88
CA SER A 86 72.87 77.08 -159.04
C SER A 86 71.38 76.96 -158.71
N ARG A 87 70.57 76.46 -159.66
CA ARG A 87 69.16 76.08 -159.43
C ARG A 87 69.05 74.95 -158.41
N GLU A 88 69.82 73.87 -158.58
CA GLU A 88 69.87 72.74 -157.65
C GLU A 88 70.31 73.19 -156.24
N LYS A 89 71.37 74.02 -156.16
CA LYS A 89 71.80 74.62 -154.88
C LYS A 89 70.68 75.42 -154.22
N ALA A 90 69.99 76.29 -154.96
CA ALA A 90 68.89 77.09 -154.42
C ALA A 90 67.69 76.22 -153.98
N GLU A 91 67.43 75.10 -154.64
CA GLU A 91 66.43 74.12 -154.20
C GLU A 91 66.86 73.38 -152.93
N LEU A 92 68.14 72.99 -152.82
CA LEU A 92 68.69 72.36 -151.62
C LEU A 92 68.70 73.32 -150.43
N GLU A 93 69.04 74.59 -150.64
CA GLU A 93 68.96 75.64 -149.61
C GLU A 93 67.50 75.86 -149.15
N LYS A 94 66.53 75.88 -150.07
CA LYS A 94 65.10 75.93 -149.71
C LYS A 94 64.65 74.70 -148.90
N LYS A 95 65.07 73.49 -149.30
CA LYS A 95 64.79 72.24 -148.59
C LYS A 95 65.43 72.24 -147.20
N LEU A 96 66.67 72.70 -147.06
CA LEU A 96 67.35 72.85 -145.77
C LEU A 96 66.61 73.82 -144.85
N CYS A 97 66.27 75.02 -145.33
CA CYS A 97 65.50 76.01 -144.57
C CYS A 97 64.13 75.46 -144.11
N ALA A 98 63.45 74.67 -144.94
CA ALA A 98 62.21 74.00 -144.58
C ALA A 98 62.43 72.94 -143.48
N MET A 99 63.42 72.06 -143.64
CA MET A 99 63.76 71.03 -142.64
C MET A 99 64.25 71.64 -141.31
N GLU A 100 64.93 72.79 -141.34
CA GLU A 100 65.33 73.53 -140.13
C GLU A 100 64.15 74.22 -139.44
N ALA A 101 63.14 74.68 -140.20
CA ALA A 101 61.90 75.19 -139.64
C ALA A 101 61.06 74.05 -139.02
N GLU A 102 60.93 72.92 -139.70
CA GLU A 102 60.30 71.70 -139.18
C GLU A 102 61.03 71.17 -137.93
N SER A 103 62.37 71.12 -137.94
CA SER A 103 63.16 70.71 -136.77
C SER A 103 62.95 71.64 -135.57
N ARG A 104 62.81 72.96 -135.79
CA ARG A 104 62.47 73.92 -134.72
C ARG A 104 61.04 73.68 -134.20
N GLY A 105 60.06 73.55 -135.08
CA GLY A 105 58.67 73.25 -134.70
C GLY A 105 58.55 71.93 -133.91
N LEU A 106 59.24 70.87 -134.33
CA LEU A 106 59.29 69.61 -133.59
C LEU A 106 59.98 69.75 -132.22
N LYS A 107 61.06 70.53 -132.10
CA LYS A 107 61.71 70.82 -130.82
C LYS A 107 60.82 71.63 -129.88
N GLU A 108 60.04 72.57 -130.40
CA GLU A 108 59.08 73.37 -129.63
C GLU A 108 57.89 72.52 -129.19
N ALA A 109 57.28 71.75 -130.09
CA ALA A 109 56.23 70.79 -129.76
C ALA A 109 56.67 69.75 -128.71
N MET A 110 57.91 69.25 -128.80
CA MET A 110 58.49 68.35 -127.81
C MET A 110 58.66 69.02 -126.45
N LYS A 111 59.15 70.27 -126.40
CA LYS A 111 59.24 71.06 -125.15
C LYS A 111 57.87 71.28 -124.53
N GLU A 112 56.87 71.66 -125.32
CA GLU A 112 55.49 71.82 -124.85
C GLU A 112 54.91 70.51 -124.32
N ALA A 113 55.13 69.39 -125.01
CA ALA A 113 54.66 68.08 -124.57
C ALA A 113 55.29 67.69 -123.22
N VAL A 114 56.62 67.84 -123.09
CA VAL A 114 57.34 67.58 -121.83
C VAL A 114 56.84 68.49 -120.70
N GLN A 115 56.58 69.77 -120.97
CA GLN A 115 56.04 70.70 -119.98
C GLN A 115 54.60 70.31 -119.55
N LYS A 116 53.71 70.02 -120.51
CA LYS A 116 52.34 69.54 -120.26
C LYS A 116 52.34 68.24 -119.44
N HIS A 117 53.23 67.30 -119.75
CA HIS A 117 53.39 66.05 -118.98
C HIS A 117 53.95 66.29 -117.57
N SER A 118 54.90 67.21 -117.39
CA SER A 118 55.45 67.62 -116.09
C SER A 118 54.39 68.26 -115.19
N GLU A 119 53.52 69.11 -115.75
CA GLU A 119 52.40 69.73 -115.03
C GLU A 119 51.31 68.73 -114.67
N GLU A 120 50.96 67.80 -115.57
CA GLU A 120 50.00 66.74 -115.24
C GLU A 120 50.56 65.78 -114.18
N LEU A 121 51.85 65.43 -114.24
CA LEU A 121 52.51 64.63 -113.20
C LEU A 121 52.41 65.29 -111.82
N LYS A 122 52.70 66.60 -111.73
CA LYS A 122 52.52 67.37 -110.48
C LYS A 122 51.07 67.35 -109.98
N LYS A 123 50.08 67.52 -110.88
CA LYS A 123 48.65 67.40 -110.53
C LYS A 123 48.25 65.99 -110.06
N GLN A 124 48.88 64.94 -110.60
CA GLN A 124 48.66 63.57 -110.13
C GLN A 124 49.30 63.35 -108.74
N GLU A 125 50.52 63.82 -108.52
CA GLU A 125 51.17 63.76 -107.21
C GLU A 125 50.37 64.49 -106.12
N GLU A 126 49.85 65.68 -106.40
CA GLU A 126 49.01 66.42 -105.45
C GLU A 126 47.70 65.69 -105.13
N ARG A 127 47.08 65.06 -106.14
CA ARG A 127 45.91 64.18 -105.95
C ARG A 127 46.24 62.96 -105.09
N VAL A 128 47.39 62.31 -105.30
CA VAL A 128 47.86 61.19 -104.47
C VAL A 128 48.11 61.65 -103.04
N LYS A 129 48.89 62.72 -102.83
CA LYS A 129 49.13 63.35 -101.51
C LYS A 129 47.83 63.78 -100.82
N GLY A 130 46.80 64.16 -101.58
CA GLY A 130 45.45 64.43 -101.07
C GLY A 130 44.73 63.18 -100.59
N ARG A 131 44.74 62.10 -101.39
CA ARG A 131 44.16 60.80 -101.04
C ARG A 131 44.87 60.16 -99.85
N GLU A 132 46.20 60.23 -99.77
CA GLU A 132 46.98 59.74 -98.63
C GLU A 132 46.61 60.46 -97.32
N ARG A 133 46.46 61.78 -97.35
CA ARG A 133 45.96 62.56 -96.20
C ARG A 133 44.56 62.12 -95.78
N HIS A 134 43.66 61.86 -96.74
CA HIS A 134 42.32 61.35 -96.45
C HIS A 134 42.35 59.94 -95.85
N ILE A 135 43.11 59.02 -96.44
CA ILE A 135 43.31 57.65 -95.93
C ILE A 135 43.87 57.66 -94.50
N ASN A 136 44.87 58.50 -94.23
CA ASN A 136 45.45 58.65 -92.91
C ASN A 136 44.47 59.27 -91.90
N SER A 137 43.59 60.17 -92.34
CA SER A 137 42.48 60.68 -91.51
C SER A 137 41.46 59.59 -91.21
N LEU A 138 41.10 58.74 -92.18
CA LEU A 138 40.18 57.61 -91.96
C LEU A 138 40.78 56.57 -91.02
N LYS A 139 42.04 56.16 -91.22
CA LYS A 139 42.76 55.26 -90.30
C LYS A 139 42.72 55.76 -88.85
N LYS A 140 42.97 57.05 -88.63
CA LYS A 140 42.87 57.69 -87.30
C LYS A 140 41.44 57.69 -86.73
N LYS A 141 40.40 57.81 -87.56
CA LYS A 141 39.00 57.69 -87.11
C LYS A 141 38.67 56.25 -86.70
N CYS A 142 38.95 55.27 -87.57
CA CYS A 142 38.70 53.86 -87.28
C CYS A 142 39.47 53.37 -86.04
N GLN A 143 40.71 53.84 -85.82
CA GLN A 143 41.46 53.56 -84.60
C GLN A 143 40.74 54.11 -83.35
N LYS A 144 40.31 55.37 -83.36
CA LYS A 144 39.58 55.99 -82.24
C LYS A 144 38.24 55.29 -81.96
N GLU A 145 37.51 54.88 -83.00
CA GLU A 145 36.28 54.11 -82.84
C GLU A 145 36.54 52.72 -82.24
N ALA A 146 37.63 52.05 -82.64
CA ALA A 146 38.05 50.78 -82.07
C ALA A 146 38.47 50.91 -80.60
N GLU A 147 39.18 51.99 -80.23
CA GLU A 147 39.53 52.32 -78.85
C GLU A 147 38.27 52.58 -78.01
N GLN A 148 37.34 53.44 -78.47
CA GLN A 148 36.07 53.69 -77.80
C GLN A 148 35.18 52.45 -77.66
N ASN A 149 35.20 51.53 -78.64
CA ASN A 149 34.43 50.30 -78.53
C ASN A 149 35.05 49.33 -77.50
N LYS A 150 36.38 49.31 -77.33
CA LYS A 150 37.03 48.59 -76.23
C LYS A 150 36.67 49.17 -74.86
N GLU A 151 36.66 50.49 -74.72
CA GLU A 151 36.23 51.16 -73.48
C GLU A 151 34.76 50.84 -73.13
N LYS A 152 33.86 50.88 -74.12
CA LYS A 152 32.45 50.47 -73.94
C LYS A 152 32.34 49.01 -73.52
N GLN A 153 33.11 48.12 -74.14
CA GLN A 153 33.11 46.70 -73.81
C GLN A 153 33.60 46.44 -72.37
N GLN A 154 34.70 47.07 -71.95
CA GLN A 154 35.20 47.01 -70.57
C GLN A 154 34.18 47.56 -69.56
N LYS A 155 33.41 48.60 -69.94
CA LYS A 155 32.32 49.13 -69.11
C LYS A 155 31.16 48.16 -69.01
N ILE A 156 30.78 47.49 -70.10
CA ILE A 156 29.75 46.43 -70.11
C ILE A 156 30.19 45.29 -69.18
N GLU A 157 31.37 44.71 -69.37
CA GLU A 157 31.91 43.63 -68.52
C GLU A 157 31.97 43.98 -67.03
N THR A 158 32.21 45.27 -66.72
CA THR A 158 32.24 45.75 -65.35
C THR A 158 30.84 45.89 -64.76
N LEU A 159 29.86 46.33 -65.54
CA LEU A 159 28.46 46.35 -65.14
C LEU A 159 27.89 44.93 -65.02
N GLU A 160 28.26 44.01 -65.90
CA GLU A 160 27.89 42.59 -65.83
C GLU A 160 28.41 41.93 -64.55
N ARG A 161 29.67 42.20 -64.16
CA ARG A 161 30.21 41.78 -62.86
C ARG A 161 29.40 42.35 -61.69
N TYR A 162 29.14 43.65 -61.67
CA TYR A 162 28.31 44.25 -60.61
C TYR A 162 26.88 43.68 -60.57
N MET A 163 26.27 43.36 -61.71
CA MET A 163 24.94 42.73 -61.73
C MET A 163 24.97 41.27 -61.28
N ALA A 164 26.07 40.55 -61.47
CA ALA A 164 26.24 39.19 -60.97
C ALA A 164 26.46 39.12 -59.44
N ASP A 165 27.08 40.15 -58.86
CA ASP A 165 27.28 40.28 -57.40
C ASP A 165 26.00 40.72 -56.66
N LEU A 166 25.01 41.28 -57.36
CA LEU A 166 23.74 41.70 -56.76
C LEU A 166 22.81 40.49 -56.51
N PRO A 167 22.14 40.41 -55.34
CA PRO A 167 21.19 39.34 -55.05
C PRO A 167 20.10 39.26 -56.12
N THR A 168 19.90 38.07 -56.70
CA THR A 168 18.87 37.89 -57.72
C THR A 168 17.47 37.96 -57.08
N ALA A 169 16.45 38.21 -57.90
CA ALA A 169 15.05 38.12 -57.45
C ALA A 169 14.72 36.74 -56.86
N GLN A 170 15.37 35.67 -57.35
CA GLN A 170 15.21 34.32 -56.81
C GLN A 170 15.86 34.19 -55.42
N ASP A 171 17.01 34.82 -55.18
CA ASP A 171 17.68 34.78 -53.87
C ASP A 171 16.91 35.62 -52.84
N HIS A 172 16.37 36.76 -53.25
CA HIS A 172 15.42 37.51 -52.41
C HIS A 172 14.17 36.67 -52.09
N GLN A 173 13.61 35.94 -53.06
CA GLN A 173 12.49 35.04 -52.82
C GLN A 173 12.84 33.90 -51.84
N LYS A 174 14.03 33.30 -51.94
CA LYS A 174 14.53 32.30 -50.97
C LYS A 174 14.66 32.90 -49.57
N GLN A 175 15.25 34.10 -49.45
CA GLN A 175 15.37 34.82 -48.18
C GLN A 175 13.99 35.12 -47.57
N VAL A 176 13.01 35.56 -48.37
CA VAL A 176 11.64 35.80 -47.91
C VAL A 176 10.96 34.51 -47.43
N MET A 177 11.17 33.37 -48.11
CA MET A 177 10.66 32.08 -47.65
C MET A 177 11.30 31.63 -46.34
N GLN A 178 12.63 31.72 -46.21
CA GLN A 178 13.35 31.42 -44.96
C GLN A 178 12.90 32.33 -43.80
N MET A 179 12.68 33.62 -44.06
CA MET A 179 12.16 34.55 -43.07
C MET A 179 10.74 34.20 -42.62
N LYS A 180 9.87 33.72 -43.53
CA LYS A 180 8.54 33.21 -43.16
C LYS A 180 8.62 31.94 -42.32
N GLU A 181 9.43 30.96 -42.72
CA GLU A 181 9.65 29.72 -41.97
C GLU A 181 10.17 30.00 -40.55
N LEU A 182 11.13 30.92 -40.41
CA LEU A 182 11.65 31.35 -39.11
C LEU A 182 10.59 32.12 -38.28
N GLN A 183 9.74 32.92 -38.93
CA GLN A 183 8.66 33.64 -38.25
C GLN A 183 7.55 32.70 -37.78
N GLU A 184 7.18 31.68 -38.57
CA GLU A 184 6.26 30.62 -38.18
C GLU A 184 6.83 29.79 -37.01
N GLN A 185 8.10 29.41 -37.07
CA GLN A 185 8.79 28.74 -35.95
C GLN A 185 8.80 29.61 -34.69
N LYS A 186 9.05 30.93 -34.82
CA LYS A 186 8.99 31.87 -33.70
C LYS A 186 7.59 31.88 -33.05
N CYS A 187 6.53 32.02 -33.84
CA CYS A 187 5.15 31.99 -33.34
C CYS A 187 4.84 30.68 -32.59
N LEU A 188 5.28 29.54 -33.13
CA LEU A 188 5.11 28.23 -32.48
C LEU A 188 5.89 28.09 -31.16
N PHE A 189 7.04 28.75 -31.02
CA PHE A 189 7.76 28.81 -29.75
C PHE A 189 7.10 29.77 -28.76
N GLU A 190 6.62 30.93 -29.21
CA GLU A 190 5.88 31.90 -28.37
C GLU A 190 4.58 31.28 -27.80
N GLU A 191 3.83 30.53 -28.62
CA GLU A 191 2.67 29.76 -28.18
C GLU A 191 3.03 28.71 -27.13
N LYS A 192 4.08 27.90 -27.36
CA LYS A 192 4.56 26.89 -26.41
C LYS A 192 5.03 27.49 -25.08
N VAL A 193 5.68 28.66 -25.10
CA VAL A 193 6.11 29.37 -23.89
C VAL A 193 4.88 29.83 -23.11
N SER A 194 3.94 30.51 -23.75
CA SER A 194 2.67 30.93 -23.13
C SER A 194 1.91 29.76 -22.48
N ASP A 195 1.88 28.62 -23.18
CA ASP A 195 1.19 27.41 -22.73
C ASP A 195 1.90 26.73 -21.53
N LEU A 196 3.24 26.85 -21.43
CA LEU A 196 4.03 26.41 -20.27
C LEU A 196 3.91 27.39 -19.09
N GLU A 197 3.92 28.70 -19.34
CA GLU A 197 3.70 29.72 -18.31
C GLU A 197 2.33 29.58 -17.65
N ARG A 198 1.29 29.32 -18.46
CA ARG A 198 -0.07 29.01 -17.99
C ARG A 198 -0.09 27.76 -17.09
N LYS A 199 0.46 26.64 -17.55
CA LYS A 199 0.54 25.38 -16.76
C LYS A 199 1.33 25.55 -15.46
N LEU A 200 2.40 26.36 -15.48
CA LEU A 200 3.17 26.70 -14.28
C LEU A 200 2.36 27.58 -13.32
N GLY A 201 1.56 28.51 -13.84
CA GLY A 201 0.61 29.32 -13.07
C GLY A 201 -0.46 28.46 -12.38
N GLU A 202 -1.09 27.56 -13.13
CA GLU A 202 -2.07 26.57 -12.63
C GLU A 202 -1.46 25.68 -11.53
N SER A 203 -0.28 25.11 -11.76
CA SER A 203 0.42 24.29 -10.77
C SER A 203 0.74 25.08 -9.49
N ARG A 204 1.21 26.33 -9.61
CA ARG A 204 1.48 27.21 -8.45
C ARG A 204 0.21 27.57 -7.68
N ALA A 205 -0.93 27.74 -8.36
CA ALA A 205 -2.22 27.98 -7.71
C ALA A 205 -2.64 26.75 -6.88
N ASN A 206 -2.58 25.55 -7.47
CA ASN A 206 -2.92 24.29 -6.80
C ASN A 206 -2.02 24.01 -5.58
N CYS A 207 -0.72 24.33 -5.65
CA CYS A 207 0.19 24.24 -4.51
C CYS A 207 -0.24 25.19 -3.37
N ARG A 208 -0.54 26.46 -3.66
CA ARG A 208 -1.01 27.43 -2.65
C ARG A 208 -2.33 27.01 -2.02
N GLU A 209 -3.25 26.44 -2.81
CA GLU A 209 -4.50 25.91 -2.27
C GLU A 209 -4.25 24.74 -1.33
N SER A 210 -3.37 23.80 -1.71
CA SER A 210 -2.99 22.65 -0.88
C SER A 210 -2.30 23.09 0.41
N GLU A 211 -1.43 24.10 0.36
CA GLU A 211 -0.80 24.73 1.53
C GLU A 211 -1.83 25.37 2.46
N ALA A 212 -2.82 26.08 1.91
CA ALA A 212 -3.91 26.68 2.68
C ALA A 212 -4.82 25.62 3.34
N GLN A 213 -5.14 24.55 2.62
CA GLN A 213 -5.90 23.41 3.16
C GLN A 213 -5.13 22.73 4.30
N LEU A 214 -3.81 22.50 4.14
CA LEU A 214 -2.95 21.94 5.18
C LEU A 214 -2.84 22.86 6.41
N ALA A 215 -2.74 24.17 6.20
CA ALA A 215 -2.73 25.14 7.30
C ALA A 215 -4.06 25.11 8.08
N ALA A 216 -5.20 25.05 7.39
CA ALA A 216 -6.52 24.93 8.01
C ALA A 216 -6.68 23.60 8.78
N GLN A 217 -6.12 22.49 8.27
CA GLN A 217 -6.10 21.21 9.00
C GLN A 217 -5.27 21.29 10.28
N LYS A 218 -4.07 21.91 10.25
CA LYS A 218 -3.22 22.10 11.44
C LYS A 218 -3.86 22.98 12.52
N ILE A 219 -4.71 23.94 12.14
CA ILE A 219 -5.49 24.73 13.10
C ILE A 219 -6.53 23.84 13.80
N LYS A 220 -7.33 23.09 13.03
CA LYS A 220 -8.32 22.14 13.56
C LYS A 220 -7.70 21.07 14.46
N GLU A 221 -6.54 20.54 14.08
CA GLU A 221 -5.78 19.58 14.89
C GLU A 221 -5.43 20.17 16.27
N ARG A 222 -4.97 21.43 16.31
CA ARG A 222 -4.69 22.14 17.56
C ARG A 222 -5.95 22.35 18.41
N GLU A 223 -7.05 22.81 17.82
CA GLU A 223 -8.34 23.01 18.51
C GLU A 223 -8.88 21.71 19.13
N LEU A 224 -8.67 20.57 18.44
CA LEU A 224 -9.00 19.23 18.93
C LEU A 224 -8.07 18.80 20.07
N LEU A 225 -6.76 19.04 19.96
CA LEU A 225 -5.79 18.75 21.02
C LEU A 225 -6.09 19.57 22.30
N GLU A 226 -6.32 20.88 22.17
CA GLU A 226 -6.74 21.75 23.28
C GLU A 226 -8.05 21.29 23.92
N THR A 227 -8.97 20.72 23.13
CA THR A 227 -10.22 20.15 23.63
C THR A 227 -10.02 18.82 24.36
N ILE A 228 -9.15 17.94 23.85
CA ILE A 228 -8.76 16.69 24.52
C ILE A 228 -8.03 17.00 25.84
N GLU A 229 -7.15 18.01 25.87
CA GLU A 229 -6.47 18.44 27.10
C GLU A 229 -7.44 18.99 28.14
N ARG A 230 -8.41 19.82 27.72
CA ARG A 230 -9.49 20.32 28.59
C ARG A 230 -10.31 19.18 29.19
N GLN A 231 -10.75 18.21 28.37
CA GLN A 231 -11.50 17.05 28.82
C GLN A 231 -10.68 16.15 29.77
N ARG A 232 -9.38 15.95 29.49
CA ARG A 232 -8.48 15.22 30.39
C ARG A 232 -8.32 15.91 31.75
N GLU A 233 -8.29 17.24 31.77
CA GLU A 233 -8.22 18.02 33.00
C GLU A 233 -9.54 18.01 33.78
N GLU A 234 -10.69 18.01 33.08
CA GLU A 234 -12.01 17.81 33.69
C GLU A 234 -12.14 16.42 34.34
N ILE A 235 -11.75 15.35 33.62
CA ILE A 235 -11.70 13.98 34.15
C ILE A 235 -10.79 13.91 35.38
N ARG A 236 -9.57 14.46 35.29
CA ARG A 236 -8.61 14.49 36.40
C ARG A 236 -9.16 15.20 37.64
N LYS A 237 -9.96 16.26 37.47
CA LYS A 237 -10.63 16.94 38.60
C LYS A 237 -11.67 16.05 39.26
N LEU A 238 -12.56 15.43 38.48
CA LEU A 238 -13.59 14.51 38.97
C LEU A 238 -12.98 13.29 39.69
N GLU A 239 -11.87 12.74 39.18
CA GLU A 239 -11.09 11.67 39.83
C GLU A 239 -10.44 12.12 41.16
N MET A 240 -10.11 13.41 41.30
CA MET A 240 -9.40 13.95 42.46
C MET A 240 -10.32 14.42 43.59
N THR A 241 -11.50 14.96 43.29
CA THR A 241 -12.50 15.40 44.28
C THR A 241 -13.58 14.35 44.46
N ASP A 242 -14.42 14.19 43.45
CA ASP A 242 -15.74 13.57 43.59
C ASP A 242 -15.61 12.06 43.80
N TRP A 243 -14.79 11.40 42.97
CA TRP A 243 -14.57 9.96 43.11
C TRP A 243 -13.86 9.58 44.41
N LYS A 244 -12.91 10.38 44.90
CA LYS A 244 -12.19 10.10 46.16
C LYS A 244 -13.04 10.36 47.40
N GLU A 245 -14.00 11.26 47.33
CA GLU A 245 -14.97 11.46 48.40
C GLU A 245 -16.04 10.36 48.39
N GLU A 246 -16.50 9.96 47.20
CA GLU A 246 -17.41 8.82 47.01
C GLU A 246 -16.78 7.49 47.47
N GLU A 247 -15.55 7.20 47.07
CA GLU A 247 -14.78 6.01 47.48
C GLU A 247 -14.63 5.94 49.01
N LYS A 248 -14.30 7.07 49.65
CA LYS A 248 -14.25 7.17 51.13
C LYS A 248 -15.62 6.99 51.78
N ARG A 249 -16.71 7.46 51.14
CA ARG A 249 -18.08 7.27 51.63
C ARG A 249 -18.48 5.80 51.58
N LEU A 250 -18.32 5.16 50.42
CA LEU A 250 -18.62 3.75 50.20
C LEU A 250 -17.77 2.83 51.08
N THR A 251 -16.49 3.16 51.31
CA THR A 251 -15.63 2.40 52.23
C THR A 251 -16.17 2.45 53.66
N LYS A 252 -16.55 3.63 54.16
CA LYS A 252 -17.16 3.78 55.50
C LYS A 252 -18.49 3.04 55.62
N GLU A 253 -19.32 3.07 54.59
CA GLU A 253 -20.58 2.33 54.56
C GLU A 253 -20.35 0.81 54.56
N ALA A 254 -19.38 0.32 53.78
CA ALA A 254 -19.00 -1.09 53.78
C ALA A 254 -18.46 -1.57 55.14
N ASP A 255 -17.68 -0.74 55.84
CA ASP A 255 -17.20 -1.08 57.19
C ASP A 255 -18.31 -1.02 58.24
N TYR A 256 -19.24 -0.06 58.18
CA TYR A 256 -20.43 -0.04 59.03
C TYR A 256 -21.30 -1.30 58.83
N LEU A 257 -21.54 -1.70 57.57
CA LEU A 257 -22.27 -2.93 57.25
C LEU A 257 -21.51 -4.19 57.72
N ARG A 258 -20.17 -4.18 57.72
CA ARG A 258 -19.34 -5.28 58.24
C ARG A 258 -19.50 -5.42 59.76
N GLU A 259 -19.45 -4.30 60.49
CA GLU A 259 -19.68 -4.27 61.94
C GLU A 259 -21.07 -4.80 62.29
N GLU A 260 -22.11 -4.40 61.55
CA GLU A 260 -23.49 -4.86 61.76
C GLU A 260 -23.69 -6.35 61.41
N VAL A 261 -22.99 -6.87 60.40
CA VAL A 261 -22.97 -8.32 60.14
C VAL A 261 -22.30 -9.09 61.29
N GLU A 262 -21.26 -8.52 61.91
CA GLU A 262 -20.64 -9.13 63.09
C GLU A 262 -21.52 -9.10 64.35
N THR A 263 -22.23 -8.00 64.63
CA THR A 263 -23.17 -7.91 65.78
C THR A 263 -24.28 -8.94 65.62
N LEU A 264 -24.93 -8.99 64.45
CA LEU A 264 -25.96 -9.98 64.12
C LEU A 264 -25.44 -11.43 64.21
N HIS A 265 -24.18 -11.69 63.85
CA HIS A 265 -23.58 -13.02 64.01
C HIS A 265 -23.42 -13.40 65.49
N LYS A 266 -22.94 -12.46 66.33
CA LYS A 266 -22.79 -12.64 67.78
C LYS A 266 -24.15 -12.90 68.44
N GLU A 267 -25.18 -12.15 68.05
CA GLU A 267 -26.56 -12.35 68.53
C GLU A 267 -27.12 -13.72 68.13
N LYS A 268 -27.00 -14.11 66.85
CA LYS A 268 -27.42 -15.43 66.35
C LYS A 268 -26.78 -16.57 67.14
N ASP A 269 -25.49 -16.48 67.45
CA ASP A 269 -24.80 -17.53 68.21
C ASP A 269 -25.15 -17.51 69.72
N CYS A 270 -25.49 -16.36 70.29
CA CYS A 270 -26.13 -16.29 71.61
C CYS A 270 -27.52 -16.96 71.61
N LEU A 271 -28.36 -16.67 70.62
CA LEU A 271 -29.68 -17.30 70.47
C LEU A 271 -29.57 -18.82 70.30
N LYS A 272 -28.62 -19.32 69.50
CA LYS A 272 -28.33 -20.77 69.42
C LYS A 272 -27.99 -21.39 70.77
N LYS A 273 -27.16 -20.74 71.59
CA LYS A 273 -26.82 -21.22 72.94
C LYS A 273 -28.05 -21.27 73.86
N VAL A 274 -28.96 -20.30 73.75
CA VAL A 274 -30.23 -20.30 74.49
C VAL A 274 -31.14 -21.45 74.02
N ILE A 275 -31.28 -21.66 72.71
CA ILE A 275 -32.05 -22.77 72.14
C ILE A 275 -31.50 -24.13 72.61
N GLU A 276 -30.19 -24.33 72.56
CA GLU A 276 -29.54 -25.56 73.02
C GLU A 276 -29.74 -25.80 74.52
N ASN A 277 -29.70 -24.75 75.34
CA ASN A 277 -30.01 -24.84 76.76
C ASN A 277 -31.50 -25.17 77.03
N HIS A 278 -32.42 -24.62 76.24
CA HIS A 278 -33.84 -24.97 76.31
C HIS A 278 -34.10 -26.41 75.86
N LYS A 279 -33.43 -26.87 74.79
CA LYS A 279 -33.48 -28.27 74.33
C LYS A 279 -33.01 -29.24 75.42
N LYS A 280 -31.87 -28.98 76.07
CA LYS A 280 -31.40 -29.78 77.21
C LYS A 280 -32.36 -29.80 78.40
N LYS A 281 -32.97 -28.65 78.74
CA LYS A 281 -34.03 -28.60 79.77
C LYS A 281 -35.26 -29.40 79.35
N MET A 282 -35.66 -29.36 78.08
CA MET A 282 -36.79 -30.13 77.55
C MET A 282 -36.51 -31.63 77.60
N GLU A 283 -35.31 -32.07 77.21
CA GLU A 283 -34.85 -33.46 77.34
C GLU A 283 -34.82 -33.92 78.80
N GLN A 284 -34.33 -33.07 79.73
CA GLN A 284 -34.30 -33.36 81.17
C GLN A 284 -35.69 -33.40 81.82
N MET A 285 -36.64 -32.60 81.33
CA MET A 285 -38.04 -32.70 81.77
C MET A 285 -38.73 -33.90 81.12
N GLY A 286 -38.41 -34.24 79.88
CA GLY A 286 -38.90 -35.44 79.20
C GLY A 286 -38.49 -36.74 79.88
N SER A 287 -37.25 -36.84 80.35
CA SER A 287 -36.82 -37.99 81.16
C SER A 287 -37.59 -38.08 82.49
N LYS A 288 -37.79 -36.97 83.20
CA LYS A 288 -38.61 -36.94 84.43
C LYS A 288 -40.07 -37.32 84.19
N VAL A 289 -40.65 -36.91 83.06
CA VAL A 289 -42.02 -37.32 82.70
C VAL A 289 -42.06 -38.83 82.49
N LYS A 290 -41.09 -39.40 81.77
CA LYS A 290 -40.99 -40.84 81.55
C LYS A 290 -40.76 -41.64 82.85
N ASP A 291 -39.92 -41.13 83.76
CA ASP A 291 -39.70 -41.72 85.09
C ASP A 291 -41.01 -41.73 85.91
N LEU A 292 -41.79 -40.64 85.86
CA LEU A 292 -43.10 -40.53 86.52
C LEU A 292 -44.17 -41.41 85.86
N GLU A 293 -44.17 -41.55 84.53
CA GLU A 293 -45.05 -42.47 83.80
C GLU A 293 -44.79 -43.93 84.22
N GLU A 294 -43.52 -44.34 84.32
CA GLU A 294 -43.15 -45.68 84.80
C GLU A 294 -43.52 -45.88 86.29
N GLN A 295 -43.40 -44.84 87.11
CA GLN A 295 -43.81 -44.88 88.53
C GLN A 295 -45.35 -44.98 88.67
N VAL A 296 -46.13 -44.25 87.86
CA VAL A 296 -47.60 -44.36 87.81
C VAL A 296 -48.02 -45.75 87.36
N CYS A 297 -47.40 -46.35 86.34
CA CYS A 297 -47.72 -47.73 85.95
C CYS A 297 -47.42 -48.76 87.06
N GLN A 298 -46.42 -48.53 87.91
CA GLN A 298 -46.19 -49.36 89.11
C GLN A 298 -47.25 -49.14 90.19
N GLU A 299 -47.66 -47.90 90.44
CA GLU A 299 -48.77 -47.58 91.37
C GLU A 299 -50.10 -48.15 90.88
N GLU A 300 -50.41 -48.10 89.59
CA GLU A 300 -51.59 -48.72 88.99
C GLU A 300 -51.57 -50.25 89.15
N ALA A 301 -50.43 -50.90 88.90
CA ALA A 301 -50.29 -52.34 89.07
C ALA A 301 -50.45 -52.79 90.55
N THR A 302 -49.88 -52.03 91.49
CA THR A 302 -50.04 -52.32 92.93
C THR A 302 -51.45 -51.99 93.44
N GLY A 303 -52.06 -50.92 92.95
CA GLY A 303 -53.46 -50.57 93.23
C GLY A 303 -54.46 -51.61 92.72
N GLN A 304 -54.20 -52.18 91.54
CA GLN A 304 -54.99 -53.29 90.99
C GLN A 304 -54.90 -54.54 91.90
N ALA A 305 -53.71 -54.92 92.35
CA ALA A 305 -53.51 -56.04 93.28
C ALA A 305 -54.20 -55.83 94.64
N LEU A 306 -54.11 -54.63 95.22
CA LEU A 306 -54.81 -54.28 96.47
C LEU A 306 -56.33 -54.31 96.32
N LYS A 307 -56.85 -53.95 95.14
CA LYS A 307 -58.28 -54.00 94.83
C LYS A 307 -58.79 -55.44 94.74
N GLU A 308 -58.00 -56.34 94.17
CA GLU A 308 -58.29 -57.78 94.14
C GLU A 308 -58.27 -58.39 95.55
N GLU A 309 -57.29 -58.03 96.41
CA GLU A 309 -57.26 -58.45 97.82
C GLU A 309 -58.47 -57.91 98.61
N SER A 310 -58.88 -56.66 98.35
CA SER A 310 -60.07 -56.07 98.98
C SER A 310 -61.36 -56.77 98.55
N GLN A 311 -61.48 -57.16 97.27
CA GLN A 311 -62.66 -57.91 96.80
C GLN A 311 -62.75 -59.29 97.47
N GLN A 312 -61.63 -60.01 97.59
CA GLN A 312 -61.60 -61.29 98.31
C GLN A 312 -62.05 -61.13 99.78
N LYS A 313 -61.63 -60.04 100.44
CA LYS A 313 -62.09 -59.75 101.82
C LYS A 313 -63.58 -59.42 101.88
N GLU A 314 -64.11 -58.62 100.95
CA GLU A 314 -65.54 -58.32 100.87
C GLU A 314 -66.38 -59.60 100.70
N ASP A 315 -65.94 -60.52 99.82
CA ASP A 315 -66.61 -61.79 99.57
C ASP A 315 -66.65 -62.69 100.83
N THR A 316 -65.52 -62.83 101.54
CA THR A 316 -65.49 -63.58 102.83
C THR A 316 -66.37 -62.93 103.90
N LEU A 317 -66.44 -61.59 103.92
CA LEU A 317 -67.25 -60.83 104.87
C LEU A 317 -68.76 -60.93 104.54
N GLN A 318 -69.13 -61.09 103.26
CA GLN A 318 -70.49 -61.45 102.85
C GLN A 318 -70.87 -62.87 103.29
N GLN A 319 -69.98 -63.85 103.17
CA GLN A 319 -70.22 -65.22 103.66
C GLN A 319 -70.46 -65.22 105.17
N LEU A 320 -69.65 -64.50 105.95
CA LEU A 320 -69.86 -64.27 107.39
C LEU A 320 -71.21 -63.60 107.70
N LYS A 321 -71.62 -62.58 106.92
CA LYS A 321 -72.93 -61.91 107.05
C LYS A 321 -74.14 -62.81 106.73
N VAL A 322 -73.95 -63.95 106.06
CA VAL A 322 -75.01 -64.96 105.88
C VAL A 322 -75.07 -65.85 107.13
N ALA A 323 -73.93 -66.42 107.55
CA ALA A 323 -73.87 -67.28 108.74
C ALA A 323 -74.39 -66.60 110.03
N VAL A 324 -74.08 -65.30 110.23
CA VAL A 324 -74.61 -64.51 111.36
C VAL A 324 -76.14 -64.35 111.28
N ARG A 325 -76.72 -64.29 110.08
CA ARG A 325 -78.16 -64.12 109.88
C ARG A 325 -78.92 -65.41 110.20
N ASP A 326 -78.35 -66.56 109.83
CA ASP A 326 -78.93 -67.88 110.13
C ASP A 326 -78.85 -68.19 111.63
N LEU A 327 -77.74 -67.83 112.30
CA LEU A 327 -77.60 -67.89 113.77
C LEU A 327 -78.57 -66.95 114.49
N ALA A 328 -78.78 -65.72 113.99
CA ALA A 328 -79.74 -64.78 114.56
C ALA A 328 -81.18 -65.33 114.47
N LYS A 329 -81.51 -66.02 113.37
CA LYS A 329 -82.82 -66.66 113.19
C LYS A 329 -83.05 -67.80 114.18
N GLN A 330 -82.06 -68.70 114.35
CA GLN A 330 -82.12 -69.76 115.38
C GLN A 330 -82.32 -69.21 116.80
N ASN A 331 -81.67 -68.09 117.15
CA ASN A 331 -81.83 -67.46 118.46
C ASN A 331 -83.23 -66.82 118.66
N GLN A 332 -83.86 -66.31 117.60
CA GLN A 332 -85.20 -65.75 117.70
C GLN A 332 -86.26 -66.85 117.94
N ASP A 333 -86.17 -67.96 117.20
CA ASP A 333 -87.05 -69.13 117.38
C ASP A 333 -86.93 -69.71 118.82
N LEU A 334 -85.71 -69.72 119.39
CA LEU A 334 -85.46 -70.14 120.78
C LEU A 334 -85.99 -69.15 121.85
N MET A 335 -86.11 -67.86 121.54
CA MET A 335 -86.71 -66.88 122.44
C MET A 335 -88.23 -66.97 122.47
N GLU A 336 -88.89 -67.16 121.33
CA GLU A 336 -90.35 -67.30 121.27
C GLU A 336 -90.83 -68.56 122.03
N HIS A 337 -90.05 -69.64 121.99
CA HIS A 337 -90.29 -70.83 122.82
C HIS A 337 -90.07 -70.60 124.33
N ASN A 338 -89.14 -69.72 124.73
CA ASN A 338 -88.92 -69.42 126.16
C ASN A 338 -90.09 -68.62 126.77
N VAL A 339 -90.64 -67.65 126.05
CA VAL A 339 -91.72 -66.78 126.56
C VAL A 339 -93.01 -67.58 126.77
N THR A 340 -93.38 -68.46 125.83
CA THR A 340 -94.57 -69.33 125.97
C THR A 340 -94.47 -70.30 127.15
N ILE A 341 -93.27 -70.76 127.51
CA ILE A 341 -93.03 -71.60 128.69
C ILE A 341 -93.12 -70.77 129.99
N GLN A 342 -92.64 -69.52 130.00
CA GLN A 342 -92.69 -68.65 131.18
C GLN A 342 -94.12 -68.24 131.57
N GLU A 343 -95.01 -67.97 130.61
CA GLU A 343 -96.40 -67.62 130.90
C GLU A 343 -97.22 -68.82 131.44
N GLN A 344 -96.91 -70.04 131.01
CA GLN A 344 -97.56 -71.25 131.52
C GLN A 344 -97.11 -71.61 132.95
N LEU A 345 -95.86 -71.27 133.32
CA LEU A 345 -95.31 -71.54 134.65
C LEU A 345 -95.90 -70.66 135.77
N HIS A 346 -96.27 -69.41 135.47
CA HIS A 346 -96.76 -68.47 136.50
C HIS A 346 -98.17 -68.81 137.01
N LEU A 347 -98.96 -69.59 136.28
CA LEU A 347 -100.30 -70.04 136.69
C LEU A 347 -100.30 -71.33 137.53
N ALA A 348 -99.20 -72.10 137.54
CA ALA A 348 -99.15 -73.43 138.16
C ALA A 348 -98.52 -73.48 139.57
N LEU A 349 -97.65 -72.52 139.91
CA LEU A 349 -96.69 -72.68 141.03
C LEU A 349 -97.20 -72.39 142.46
N LEU A 350 -98.52 -72.18 142.66
CA LEU A 350 -99.11 -72.01 144.00
C LEU A 350 -100.32 -72.94 144.31
N LYS A 351 -100.45 -74.04 143.55
CA LYS A 351 -101.22 -75.24 143.97
C LYS A 351 -100.42 -76.54 143.79
N ALA A 352 -99.43 -76.70 144.69
CA ALA A 352 -98.79 -77.96 145.11
C ALA A 352 -97.92 -78.78 144.10
N GLN A 353 -96.90 -79.45 144.68
CA GLN A 353 -96.14 -80.61 144.16
C GLN A 353 -97.04 -81.84 143.86
N PRO A 354 -96.57 -82.98 143.26
CA PRO A 354 -95.19 -83.39 142.90
C PRO A 354 -95.03 -83.63 141.36
N SER A 355 -94.05 -84.32 140.74
CA SER A 355 -92.97 -85.27 141.14
C SER A 355 -91.75 -85.19 140.18
N ASP A 356 -90.66 -85.92 140.47
CA ASP A 356 -89.55 -86.21 139.54
C ASP A 356 -89.06 -87.67 139.73
N VAL A 357 -88.65 -88.36 138.65
CA VAL A 357 -88.36 -89.81 138.60
C VAL A 357 -87.00 -90.15 137.96
N GLN A 358 -86.26 -89.20 137.37
CA GLN A 358 -84.96 -89.51 136.73
C GLN A 358 -83.71 -89.27 137.61
N SER A 359 -83.87 -89.31 138.94
CA SER A 359 -82.77 -89.15 139.91
C SER A 359 -82.06 -90.46 140.31
N SER A 360 -82.58 -91.64 139.94
CA SER A 360 -82.08 -92.94 140.46
C SER A 360 -80.94 -93.58 139.65
N GLN A 361 -80.96 -93.49 138.31
CA GLN A 361 -80.04 -94.28 137.47
C GLN A 361 -78.60 -93.73 137.47
N LEU A 362 -78.42 -92.40 137.32
CA LEU A 362 -77.09 -91.76 137.39
C LEU A 362 -76.45 -91.87 138.80
N PHE A 363 -77.27 -91.78 139.86
CA PHE A 363 -76.79 -91.94 141.24
C PHE A 363 -76.24 -93.36 141.49
N THR A 364 -76.87 -94.37 140.88
CA THR A 364 -76.48 -95.78 141.03
C THR A 364 -75.11 -96.06 140.40
N LEU A 365 -74.84 -95.58 139.18
CA LEU A 365 -73.54 -95.74 138.53
C LEU A 365 -72.40 -95.07 139.33
N TYR A 366 -72.62 -93.84 139.80
CA TYR A 366 -71.63 -93.11 140.60
C TYR A 366 -71.34 -93.80 141.94
N LYS A 367 -72.36 -94.39 142.57
CA LYS A 367 -72.22 -95.13 143.84
C LYS A 367 -71.40 -96.41 143.69
N GLU A 368 -71.64 -97.19 142.64
CA GLU A 368 -70.94 -98.47 142.43
C GLU A 368 -69.48 -98.29 141.99
N MET A 369 -69.18 -97.28 141.18
CA MET A 369 -67.79 -96.96 140.80
C MET A 369 -66.95 -96.50 142.02
N ASN A 370 -67.56 -95.75 142.95
CA ASN A 370 -66.95 -95.40 144.24
C ASN A 370 -66.75 -96.61 145.18
N ARG A 371 -67.58 -97.65 145.07
CA ARG A 371 -67.45 -98.88 145.89
C ARG A 371 -66.20 -99.66 145.46
N CYS A 372 -66.06 -99.92 144.15
CA CYS A 372 -64.89 -100.61 143.59
C CYS A 372 -63.56 -99.91 143.92
N GLN A 373 -63.53 -98.57 143.92
CA GLN A 373 -62.33 -97.80 144.32
C GLN A 373 -61.93 -98.04 145.79
N LYS A 374 -62.90 -98.20 146.69
CA LYS A 374 -62.65 -98.48 148.11
C LYS A 374 -62.17 -99.92 148.33
N ASP A 375 -62.75 -100.87 147.61
CA ASP A 375 -62.35 -102.28 147.71
C ASP A 375 -60.91 -102.50 147.20
N LEU A 376 -60.52 -101.86 146.09
CA LEU A 376 -59.14 -101.82 145.60
C LEU A 376 -58.16 -101.24 146.63
N ARG A 377 -58.52 -100.12 147.28
CA ARG A 377 -57.70 -99.53 148.36
C ARG A 377 -57.57 -100.46 149.56
N SER A 378 -58.63 -101.20 149.92
CA SER A 378 -58.61 -102.18 151.00
C SER A 378 -57.59 -103.30 150.74
N ILE A 379 -57.55 -103.83 149.52
CA ILE A 379 -56.57 -104.87 149.15
C ILE A 379 -55.14 -104.33 149.12
N CYS A 380 -54.92 -103.11 148.63
CA CYS A 380 -53.60 -102.45 148.73
C CYS A 380 -53.14 -102.27 150.19
N CYS A 381 -54.06 -102.00 151.12
CA CYS A 381 -53.75 -101.94 152.56
C CYS A 381 -53.38 -103.33 153.12
N LEU A 382 -54.11 -104.40 152.77
CA LEU A 382 -53.78 -105.78 153.18
C LEU A 382 -52.38 -106.21 152.71
N LEU A 383 -52.06 -105.96 151.44
CA LEU A 383 -50.72 -106.26 150.90
C LEU A 383 -49.63 -105.44 151.59
N SER A 384 -49.90 -104.18 151.93
CA SER A 384 -48.96 -103.32 152.67
C SER A 384 -48.73 -103.82 154.11
N GLN A 385 -49.78 -104.33 154.78
CA GLN A 385 -49.68 -104.91 156.12
C GLN A 385 -48.87 -106.21 156.14
N ARG A 386 -49.07 -107.09 155.13
CA ARG A 386 -48.29 -108.33 154.98
C ARG A 386 -46.80 -108.07 154.76
N VAL A 387 -46.44 -107.05 153.94
CA VAL A 387 -45.03 -106.64 153.74
C VAL A 387 -44.40 -106.06 155.01
N GLN A 388 -45.20 -105.51 155.94
CA GLN A 388 -44.74 -104.96 157.21
C GLN A 388 -44.67 -106.00 158.35
N GLY A 389 -44.97 -107.28 158.08
CA GLY A 389 -44.89 -108.36 159.07
C GLY A 389 -45.96 -108.28 160.17
N VAL A 390 -47.09 -107.59 159.91
CA VAL A 390 -48.22 -107.49 160.83
C VAL A 390 -49.28 -108.50 160.42
N ASP A 391 -49.75 -109.28 161.39
CA ASP A 391 -50.73 -110.34 161.16
C ASP A 391 -52.10 -109.72 160.74
N PRO A 392 -52.64 -110.04 159.56
CA PRO A 392 -53.75 -109.30 158.97
C PRO A 392 -55.06 -109.59 159.69
N ASN A 393 -55.83 -108.53 159.88
CA ASN A 393 -57.13 -108.61 160.55
C ASN A 393 -58.10 -109.40 159.66
N LEU A 394 -58.42 -110.65 160.04
CA LEU A 394 -59.28 -111.58 159.29
C LEU A 394 -60.65 -110.98 158.89
N SER A 395 -61.15 -110.00 159.65
CA SER A 395 -62.32 -109.20 159.31
C SER A 395 -62.21 -108.45 157.97
N MET A 396 -61.02 -108.05 157.54
CA MET A 396 -60.77 -107.39 156.25
C MET A 396 -60.52 -108.39 155.12
N LEU A 397 -59.94 -109.55 155.44
CA LEU A 397 -59.68 -110.62 154.47
C LEU A 397 -60.99 -111.29 154.00
N LEU A 398 -61.96 -111.46 154.91
CA LEU A 398 -63.23 -112.14 154.65
C LEU A 398 -64.37 -111.23 154.11
N GLY A 399 -64.14 -109.93 153.88
CA GLY A 399 -64.98 -109.09 153.01
C GLY A 399 -66.44 -108.78 153.42
N VAL A 400 -66.85 -109.01 154.68
CA VAL A 400 -68.28 -109.10 155.04
C VAL A 400 -68.98 -107.77 155.39
N HIS A 401 -69.42 -106.97 154.40
CA HIS A 401 -70.40 -105.87 154.63
C HIS A 401 -71.53 -105.79 153.57
N SER A 402 -72.50 -106.70 153.75
CA SER A 402 -73.96 -106.66 153.49
C SER A 402 -74.59 -106.03 152.22
N SER A 403 -75.44 -106.87 151.61
CA SER A 403 -76.53 -106.67 150.63
C SER A 403 -77.60 -105.64 151.06
N THR A 404 -78.57 -105.15 150.26
CA THR A 404 -79.67 -105.80 149.47
C THR A 404 -80.38 -104.73 148.58
N CYS A 405 -81.42 -104.96 147.75
CA CYS A 405 -81.85 -106.02 146.78
C CYS A 405 -83.29 -105.67 146.25
N LEU A 406 -83.76 -106.25 145.12
CA LEU A 406 -85.18 -106.34 144.63
C LEU A 406 -85.88 -105.04 144.09
N ASP A 407 -86.85 -105.07 143.14
CA ASP A 407 -87.14 -105.97 142.00
C ASP A 407 -88.15 -105.34 140.98
N GLU A 408 -88.27 -105.94 139.78
CA GLU A 408 -89.37 -105.98 138.78
C GLU A 408 -90.06 -104.74 138.10
N GLN A 409 -90.37 -104.94 136.79
CA GLN A 409 -91.40 -104.32 135.90
C GLN A 409 -91.37 -102.79 135.66
N GLU A 410 -91.21 -102.26 134.43
CA GLU A 410 -91.99 -102.48 133.20
C GLU A 410 -91.27 -101.93 131.92
N LYS A 411 -91.59 -102.51 130.75
CA LYS A 411 -91.47 -101.96 129.37
C LYS A 411 -90.07 -101.68 128.79
N ASP A 412 -89.70 -102.53 127.82
CA ASP A 412 -88.96 -102.25 126.57
C ASP A 412 -89.12 -100.79 126.09
N SER A 413 -88.14 -100.06 125.52
CA SER A 413 -86.71 -100.29 125.23
C SER A 413 -86.06 -98.88 125.05
N ASP A 414 -84.78 -98.64 124.77
CA ASP A 414 -83.69 -99.50 124.29
C ASP A 414 -82.30 -98.99 124.77
N PHE A 415 -81.24 -99.63 124.27
CA PHE A 415 -79.84 -99.51 124.69
C PHE A 415 -79.02 -98.62 123.72
N PHE A 416 -77.86 -98.04 124.08
CA PHE A 416 -76.61 -98.79 124.21
C PHE A 416 -75.50 -98.18 125.10
N SER A 417 -75.67 -96.98 125.68
CA SER A 417 -74.55 -96.30 126.35
C SER A 417 -74.30 -96.76 127.80
N VAL A 418 -75.29 -96.61 128.69
CA VAL A 418 -75.09 -96.75 130.16
C VAL A 418 -74.79 -98.19 130.59
N GLU A 419 -75.34 -99.18 129.90
CA GLU A 419 -75.13 -100.59 130.24
C GLU A 419 -73.68 -101.07 130.01
N THR A 420 -72.97 -100.49 129.03
CA THR A 420 -71.55 -100.82 128.81
C THR A 420 -70.67 -100.40 129.99
N TYR A 421 -70.98 -99.27 130.65
CA TYR A 421 -70.30 -98.82 131.85
C TYR A 421 -70.67 -99.66 133.08
N LEU A 422 -71.93 -100.08 133.22
CA LEU A 422 -72.34 -101.00 134.29
C LEU A 422 -71.65 -102.37 134.16
N ASN A 423 -71.63 -102.96 132.96
CA ASN A 423 -70.88 -104.19 132.67
C ASN A 423 -69.37 -104.06 132.95
N GLY A 424 -68.78 -102.89 132.65
CA GLY A 424 -67.39 -102.59 133.00
C GLY A 424 -67.13 -102.59 134.51
N VAL A 425 -68.05 -102.05 135.31
CA VAL A 425 -67.99 -102.05 136.78
C VAL A 425 -68.20 -103.44 137.36
N GLU A 426 -69.10 -104.27 136.78
CA GLU A 426 -69.28 -105.66 137.20
C GLU A 426 -68.07 -106.56 136.92
N LYS A 427 -67.34 -106.29 135.83
CA LYS A 427 -66.08 -106.97 135.55
C LYS A 427 -65.03 -106.60 136.59
N LEU A 428 -64.86 -105.30 136.87
CA LEU A 428 -63.92 -104.81 137.88
C LEU A 428 -64.18 -105.40 139.28
N LYS A 429 -65.44 -105.61 139.68
CA LYS A 429 -65.77 -106.30 140.93
C LYS A 429 -65.29 -107.75 140.97
N ARG A 430 -65.45 -108.50 139.87
CA ARG A 430 -64.96 -109.90 139.78
C ARG A 430 -63.44 -109.96 139.91
N ASP A 431 -62.74 -109.12 139.16
CA ASP A 431 -61.27 -109.06 139.19
C ASP A 431 -60.74 -108.73 140.61
N ILE A 432 -61.46 -107.87 141.37
CA ILE A 432 -61.14 -107.53 142.77
C ILE A 432 -61.39 -108.70 143.74
N GLU A 433 -62.50 -109.43 143.59
CA GLU A 433 -62.83 -110.55 144.47
C GLU A 433 -61.96 -111.79 144.18
N GLU A 434 -61.56 -111.99 142.93
CA GLU A 434 -60.56 -113.00 142.53
C GLU A 434 -59.18 -112.69 143.15
N LEU A 435 -58.79 -111.40 143.17
CA LEU A 435 -57.57 -110.95 143.85
C LEU A 435 -57.65 -111.19 145.38
N ARG A 436 -58.81 -110.90 146.00
CA ARG A 436 -59.05 -111.17 147.43
C ARG A 436 -59.00 -112.68 147.73
N THR A 437 -59.58 -113.51 146.87
CA THR A 437 -59.54 -114.97 147.00
C THR A 437 -58.10 -115.47 146.92
N THR A 438 -57.35 -115.05 145.91
CA THR A 438 -55.92 -115.41 145.74
C THR A 438 -55.07 -115.04 146.96
N ILE A 439 -55.30 -113.84 147.54
CA ILE A 439 -54.59 -113.40 148.76
C ILE A 439 -55.03 -114.22 149.99
N SER A 440 -56.31 -114.58 150.07
CA SER A 440 -56.85 -115.41 151.16
C SER A 440 -56.32 -116.85 151.10
N ASP A 441 -56.22 -117.43 149.91
CA ASP A 441 -55.64 -118.76 149.70
C ASP A 441 -54.14 -118.77 150.05
N CYS A 442 -53.38 -117.77 149.59
CA CYS A 442 -51.98 -117.60 150.00
C CYS A 442 -51.81 -117.42 151.52
N TYR A 443 -52.77 -116.78 152.19
CA TYR A 443 -52.73 -116.58 153.64
C TYR A 443 -53.12 -117.86 154.41
N ALA A 444 -54.13 -118.59 153.94
CA ALA A 444 -54.49 -119.90 154.48
C ALA A 444 -53.36 -120.92 154.30
N GLN A 445 -52.61 -120.82 153.20
CA GLN A 445 -51.43 -121.64 152.94
C GLN A 445 -50.25 -121.27 153.86
N ASP A 446 -49.90 -119.98 153.99
CA ASP A 446 -48.88 -119.51 154.95
C ASP A 446 -49.20 -119.88 156.41
N MET A 447 -50.49 -119.79 156.81
CA MET A 447 -50.94 -120.16 158.16
C MET A 447 -51.02 -121.68 158.36
N GLY A 448 -51.31 -122.44 157.31
CA GLY A 448 -51.31 -123.91 157.33
C GLY A 448 -49.91 -124.49 157.47
N ASP A 449 -48.95 -124.00 156.68
CA ASP A 449 -47.57 -124.51 156.67
C ASP A 449 -46.78 -124.16 157.95
N ASN A 450 -47.22 -123.15 158.72
CA ASN A 450 -46.66 -122.82 160.04
C ASN A 450 -47.37 -123.52 161.23
N CYS A 451 -48.40 -124.34 160.98
CA CYS A 451 -49.08 -125.12 162.02
C CYS A 451 -48.72 -126.62 161.97
N ILE A 452 -47.45 -126.95 162.26
CA ILE A 452 -47.10 -128.31 162.74
C ILE A 452 -47.13 -128.33 164.26
N THR A 453 -47.89 -129.26 164.81
CA THR A 453 -48.12 -129.49 166.24
C THR A 453 -46.85 -129.74 167.07
N GLN A 454 -46.76 -129.01 168.19
CA GLN A 454 -46.89 -129.64 169.51
C GLN A 454 -48.15 -129.10 170.19
#